data_AF-A0A3D6BVN6-F1
#
_entry.id   AF-A0A3D6BVN6-F1
#
_cell.length_a   1.000
_cell.length_b   1.000
_cell.length_c   1.000
_cell.angle_alpha   90.00
_cell.angle_beta   90.00
_cell.angle_gamma   90.00
#
_symmetry.space_group_name_H-M   'P 1'
#
loop_
_entity.id
_entity.type
_entity.pdbx_description
1 polymer ?
#
loop_
_entity_poly.entity_id
_entity_poly.type
_entity_poly.pdbx_seq_one_letter_code
_entity_poly.pdbx_strand_id
1 'polypeptide(L)'
;MNTDVENLFKDKVIGHPAGLFVLFFTEMWERFSFYGMRILLVLFLTAPILSDNPGWEWPREHALALIGTYASLLYLTPIIGGWVADKITGYRV
;
A
#
# COMPACT_ATOMS: atom_id res chain seq x y z
N MET A 1 8.17 36.54 -5.58
CA MET A 1 7.01 35.73 -6.01
C MET A 1 7.12 34.43 -5.23
N ASN A 2 6.53 34.38 -4.04
CA ASN A 2 6.55 33.16 -3.22
C ASN A 2 5.58 32.18 -3.85
N THR A 3 6.10 31.04 -4.28
CA THR A 3 5.34 29.98 -4.93
C THR A 3 4.32 29.41 -3.95
N ASP A 4 3.08 29.21 -4.42
CA ASP A 4 1.93 28.77 -3.61
C ASP A 4 2.18 27.47 -2.82
N VAL A 5 3.16 26.66 -3.28
CA VAL A 5 3.63 25.43 -2.63
C VAL A 5 4.26 25.68 -1.25
N GLU A 6 4.96 26.80 -1.03
CA GLU A 6 5.56 27.13 0.27
C GLU A 6 4.51 27.51 1.33
N ASN A 7 3.37 28.03 0.88
CA ASN A 7 2.28 28.42 1.77
C ASN A 7 1.29 27.26 2.00
N LEU A 8 1.21 26.29 1.08
CA LEU A 8 0.35 25.10 1.20
C LEU A 8 0.53 24.37 2.54
N PHE A 9 1.76 24.32 3.07
CA PHE A 9 2.07 23.64 4.33
C PHE A 9 1.99 24.54 5.58
N LYS A 10 1.76 25.85 5.41
CA LYS A 10 1.53 26.79 6.53
C LYS A 10 0.07 26.82 6.95
N ASP A 11 -0.84 26.57 6.02
CA ASP A 11 -2.27 26.57 6.29
C ASP A 11 -2.69 25.35 7.11
N LYS A 12 -3.69 25.56 7.97
CA LYS A 12 -4.25 24.51 8.83
C LYS A 12 -5.54 23.97 8.22
N VAL A 13 -5.65 22.65 8.18
CA VAL A 13 -6.89 21.92 7.82
C VAL A 13 -7.40 21.25 9.09
N ILE A 14 -8.61 21.61 9.53
CA ILE A 14 -9.23 21.07 10.76
C ILE A 14 -8.29 21.20 11.98
N GLY A 15 -7.54 22.31 12.06
CA GLY A 15 -6.62 22.58 13.16
C GLY A 15 -5.24 21.92 13.08
N HIS A 16 -4.98 21.07 12.08
CA HIS A 16 -3.68 20.41 11.86
C HIS A 16 -2.93 20.96 10.64
N PRO A 17 -1.59 20.81 10.55
CA PRO A 17 -0.85 21.22 9.36
C PRO A 17 -1.39 20.54 8.10
N ALA A 18 -1.60 21.28 7.01
CA ALA A 18 -2.14 20.74 5.77
C ALA A 18 -1.37 19.52 5.22
N GLY A 19 -0.07 19.42 5.48
CA GLY A 19 0.73 18.24 5.12
C GLY A 19 0.23 16.93 5.73
N LEU A 20 -0.37 16.98 6.94
CA LEU A 20 -0.98 15.80 7.54
C LEU A 20 -2.19 15.32 6.75
N PHE A 21 -2.97 16.24 6.17
CA PHE A 21 -4.12 15.89 5.35
C PHE A 21 -3.71 15.19 4.06
N VAL A 22 -2.61 15.64 3.45
CA VAL A 22 -2.00 14.96 2.28
C VAL A 22 -1.59 13.54 2.67
N LEU A 23 -0.80 13.38 3.75
CA LEU A 23 -0.36 12.07 4.23
C LEU A 23 -1.53 11.15 4.59
N PHE A 24 -2.59 11.70 5.19
CA PHE A 24 -3.78 10.95 5.55
C PHE A 24 -4.46 10.34 4.32
N PHE A 25 -4.70 11.11 3.27
CA PHE A 25 -5.31 10.56 2.06
C PHE A 25 -4.38 9.62 1.31
N THR A 26 -3.08 9.92 1.26
CA THR A 26 -2.07 9.00 0.68
C THR A 26 -2.12 7.65 1.40
N GLU A 27 -2.07 7.64 2.72
CA GLU A 27 -2.14 6.42 3.53
C GLU A 27 -3.50 5.72 3.41
N MET A 28 -4.61 6.48 3.39
CA MET A 28 -5.94 5.91 3.22
C MET A 28 -6.05 5.11 1.92
N TRP A 29 -5.58 5.67 0.80
CA TRP A 29 -5.63 5.00 -0.50
C TRP A 29 -4.66 3.82 -0.58
N GLU A 30 -3.47 3.94 0.04
CA GLU A 30 -2.54 2.81 0.16
C GLU A 30 -3.22 1.66 0.90
N ARG A 31 -3.82 1.91 2.06
CA ARG A 31 -4.47 0.87 2.88
C ARG A 31 -5.71 0.30 2.21
N PHE A 32 -6.52 1.15 1.58
CA PHE A 32 -7.68 0.71 0.82
C PHE A 32 -7.28 -0.28 -0.28
N SER A 33 -6.28 0.07 -1.10
CA SER A 33 -5.81 -0.78 -2.18
C SER A 33 -5.15 -2.07 -1.66
N PHE A 34 -4.38 -1.99 -0.58
CA PHE A 34 -3.74 -3.13 0.06
C PHE A 34 -4.74 -4.16 0.58
N TYR A 35 -5.72 -3.74 1.38
CA TYR A 35 -6.73 -4.65 1.94
C TYR A 35 -7.66 -5.18 0.85
N GLY A 36 -8.01 -4.36 -0.14
CA GLY A 36 -8.80 -4.79 -1.29
C GLY A 36 -8.10 -5.88 -2.10
N MET A 37 -6.84 -5.66 -2.48
CA MET A 37 -6.03 -6.63 -3.21
C MET A 37 -5.90 -7.95 -2.46
N ARG A 38 -5.62 -7.92 -1.15
CA ARG A 38 -5.41 -9.13 -0.34
C ARG A 38 -6.59 -10.10 -0.39
N ILE A 39 -7.82 -9.58 -0.38
CA ILE A 39 -9.03 -10.40 -0.42
C ILE A 39 -9.28 -10.91 -1.84
N LEU A 40 -9.24 -10.01 -2.83
CA LEU A 40 -9.54 -10.34 -4.22
C LEU A 40 -8.53 -11.31 -4.81
N LEU A 41 -7.26 -11.22 -4.43
CA LEU A 41 -6.20 -12.07 -4.95
C LEU A 41 -6.42 -13.55 -4.57
N VAL A 42 -6.80 -13.86 -3.32
CA VAL A 42 -7.06 -15.25 -2.91
C VAL A 42 -8.29 -15.80 -3.62
N LEU A 43 -9.36 -15.00 -3.73
CA LEU A 43 -10.57 -15.40 -4.43
C LEU A 43 -10.27 -15.70 -5.90
N PHE A 44 -9.49 -14.83 -6.56
CA PHE A 44 -9.08 -15.03 -7.94
C PHE A 44 -8.19 -16.27 -8.13
N LEU A 45 -7.20 -16.48 -7.26
CA LEU A 45 -6.30 -17.63 -7.38
C LEU A 45 -7.04 -18.95 -7.20
N THR A 46 -8.03 -19.01 -6.31
CA THR A 46 -8.76 -20.24 -6.00
C THR A 46 -10.02 -20.46 -6.84
N ALA A 47 -10.48 -19.46 -7.59
CA ALA A 47 -11.65 -19.57 -8.44
C ALA A 47 -11.41 -20.51 -9.64
N PRO A 48 -12.42 -21.28 -10.08
CA PRO A 48 -12.28 -22.25 -11.19
C PRO A 48 -11.93 -21.57 -12.52
N ILE A 49 -11.16 -22.26 -13.37
CA ILE A 49 -10.78 -21.73 -14.69
C ILE A 49 -12.00 -21.64 -15.63
N LEU A 50 -12.91 -22.62 -15.58
CA LEU A 50 -14.08 -22.71 -16.45
C LEU A 50 -15.37 -22.32 -15.71
N SER A 51 -15.48 -21.05 -15.33
CA SER A 51 -16.69 -20.49 -14.69
C SER A 51 -17.03 -19.11 -15.25
N ASP A 52 -18.22 -18.58 -14.92
CA ASP A 52 -18.65 -17.22 -15.34
C ASP A 52 -17.72 -16.10 -14.82
N ASN A 53 -16.97 -16.37 -13.74
CA ASN A 53 -15.94 -15.49 -13.20
C ASN A 53 -14.62 -16.28 -13.03
N PRO A 54 -13.85 -16.44 -14.13
CA PRO A 54 -12.72 -17.37 -14.17
C PRO A 54 -11.55 -16.92 -13.30
N GLY A 55 -10.90 -17.90 -12.66
CA GLY A 55 -9.69 -17.72 -11.85
C GLY A 55 -8.55 -18.62 -12.31
N TRP A 56 -7.65 -18.95 -11.37
CA TRP A 56 -6.48 -19.81 -11.63
C TRP A 56 -6.64 -21.26 -11.17
N GLU A 57 -7.73 -21.59 -10.50
CA GLU A 57 -8.03 -22.93 -9.97
C GLU A 57 -6.89 -23.51 -9.14
N TRP A 58 -6.17 -22.65 -8.40
CA TRP A 58 -5.12 -23.10 -7.51
C TRP A 58 -5.70 -23.83 -6.30
N PRO A 59 -5.02 -24.87 -5.82
CA PRO A 59 -5.23 -25.40 -4.48
C PRO A 59 -5.13 -24.28 -3.44
N ARG A 60 -6.04 -24.29 -2.46
CA ARG A 60 -6.17 -23.23 -1.46
C ARG A 60 -4.88 -23.06 -0.65
N GLU A 61 -4.20 -24.16 -0.36
CA GLU A 61 -2.92 -24.20 0.34
C GLU A 61 -1.84 -23.38 -0.38
N HIS A 62 -1.78 -23.41 -1.70
CA HIS A 62 -0.80 -22.64 -2.47
C HIS A 62 -1.12 -21.15 -2.45
N ALA A 63 -2.39 -20.78 -2.64
CA ALA A 63 -2.83 -19.40 -2.54
C ALA A 63 -2.56 -18.80 -1.15
N LEU A 64 -2.83 -19.56 -0.08
CA LEU A 64 -2.56 -19.12 1.29
C LEU A 64 -1.05 -19.06 1.61
N ALA A 65 -0.26 -20.00 1.10
CA ALA A 65 1.20 -19.97 1.24
C ALA A 65 1.81 -18.74 0.57
N LEU A 66 1.31 -18.37 -0.62
CA LEU A 66 1.71 -17.14 -1.31
C LEU A 66 1.39 -15.90 -0.48
N ILE A 67 0.17 -15.78 0.03
CA ILE A 67 -0.22 -14.63 0.88
C ILE A 67 0.59 -14.59 2.17
N GLY A 68 0.87 -15.74 2.80
CA GLY A 68 1.72 -15.81 3.99
C GLY A 68 3.13 -15.32 3.71
N THR A 69 3.72 -15.74 2.59
CA THR A 69 5.05 -15.29 2.16
C THR A 69 5.04 -13.79 1.85
N TYR A 70 4.04 -13.32 1.11
CA TYR A 70 3.85 -11.90 0.81
C TYR A 70 3.74 -11.05 2.10
N ALA A 71 2.94 -11.50 3.08
CA ALA A 71 2.81 -10.83 4.36
C ALA A 71 4.14 -10.79 5.12
N SER A 72 4.91 -11.88 5.13
CA SER A 72 6.22 -11.91 5.78
C SER A 72 7.19 -10.89 5.17
N LEU A 73 7.23 -10.81 3.84
CA LEU A 73 8.05 -9.85 3.13
C LEU A 73 7.62 -8.42 3.43
N LEU A 74 6.32 -8.16 3.56
CA LEU A 74 5.80 -6.84 3.90
C LEU A 74 6.30 -6.32 5.26
N TYR A 75 6.67 -7.20 6.18
CA TYR A 75 7.30 -6.82 7.46
C TYR A 75 8.85 -6.78 7.39
N LEU A 76 9.47 -7.52 6.47
CA LEU A 76 10.92 -7.58 6.33
C LEU A 76 11.49 -6.48 5.44
N THR A 77 10.85 -6.20 4.30
CA THR A 77 11.33 -5.21 3.33
C THR A 77 11.36 -3.77 3.86
N PRO A 78 10.50 -3.33 4.82
CA PRO A 78 10.64 -2.01 5.43
C PRO A 78 11.95 -1.79 6.18
N ILE A 79 12.63 -2.85 6.64
CA ILE A 79 13.97 -2.72 7.25
C ILE A 79 14.96 -2.19 6.22
N ILE A 80 14.93 -2.78 5.01
CA ILE A 80 15.77 -2.37 3.89
C ILE A 80 15.34 -0.98 3.41
N GLY A 81 14.03 -0.76 3.23
CA GLY A 81 13.49 0.53 2.81
C GLY A 81 13.82 1.67 3.76
N GLY A 82 13.72 1.43 5.08
CA GLY A 82 14.10 2.39 6.11
C GLY A 82 15.58 2.74 6.09
N TRP A 83 16.45 1.74 5.89
CA TRP A 83 17.88 1.98 5.73
C TRP A 83 18.19 2.81 4.46
N VAL A 84 17.54 2.51 3.33
CA VAL A 84 17.68 3.28 2.09
C VAL A 84 17.19 4.71 2.27
N ALA A 85 16.05 4.91 2.92
CA ALA A 85 15.51 6.24 3.20
C ALA A 85 16.41 7.05 4.13
N ASP A 86 17.06 6.42 5.12
CA ASP A 86 17.98 7.11 6.04
C ASP A 86 19.30 7.52 5.38
N LYS A 87 19.85 6.67 4.49
CA LYS A 87 21.22 6.84 3.98
C LYS A 87 21.35 7.36 2.56
N ILE A 88 20.34 7.18 1.71
CA ILE A 88 20.49 7.38 0.27
C ILE A 88 19.44 8.37 -0.26
N THR A 89 18.16 8.06 -0.11
CA THR A 89 17.09 8.80 -0.81
C THR A 89 16.45 9.89 0.04
N GLY A 90 16.40 9.73 1.36
CA GLY A 90 15.55 10.56 2.22
C GLY A 90 14.08 10.09 2.21
N TYR A 91 13.27 10.63 3.11
CA TYR A 91 11.89 10.19 3.35
C TYR A 91 10.85 10.68 2.33
N ARG A 92 11.25 11.49 1.35
CA ARG A 92 10.35 12.13 0.37
C ARG A 92 10.62 11.75 -1.09
N VAL A 93 11.78 11.16 -1.35
CA VAL A 93 12.32 10.91 -2.70
C VAL A 93 11.93 9.52 -3.17
#